data_AF-A0A7J4MIW3-F1
#
_entry.id   AF-A0A7J4MIW3-F1
#
_cell.length_a   1.000
_cell.length_b   1.000
_cell.length_c   1.000
_cell.angle_alpha   90.00
_cell.angle_beta   90.00
_cell.angle_gamma   90.00
#
_symmetry.space_group_name_H-M   'P 1'
#
loop_
_entity.id
_entity.type
_entity.pdbx_description
1 polymer ?
#
loop_
_entity_poly.entity_id
_entity_poly.type
_entity_poly.pdbx_seq_one_letter_code
_entity_poly.pdbx_strand_id
1 'polypeptide(L)'
;AFCLHNVEALRSVSGWDERFITSQDSDLSMRLLGNGWQLWRSDVSCVYMHKRSSLGKWWKMCHRYGFWRTKVILRHPARTDLREFLPILGLILVFTLPQWWFAPAVYLATLLLVGLVYRPKKSGLTPIIGIPVCLVILHTAFTIGLFDGLTRSGRPPSDRT
;
A
#
# COMPACT_ATOMS: atom_id res chain seq x y z
N ALA A 1 1.97 9.49 -9.96
CA ALA A 1 1.43 8.78 -11.13
C ALA A 1 1.96 9.41 -12.40
N PHE A 2 2.17 8.63 -13.46
CA PHE A 2 2.37 9.18 -14.80
C PHE A 2 1.00 9.15 -15.46
N CYS A 3 0.37 10.31 -15.56
CA CYS A 3 -1.02 10.43 -16.00
C CYS A 3 -1.22 11.78 -16.70
N LEU A 4 -2.12 11.77 -17.68
CA LEU A 4 -2.65 12.97 -18.31
C LEU A 4 -4.04 13.24 -17.74
N HIS A 5 -4.40 14.51 -17.63
CA HIS A 5 -5.72 14.91 -17.16
C HIS A 5 -6.33 15.89 -18.15
N ASN A 6 -7.63 15.78 -18.37
CA ASN A 6 -8.39 16.84 -19.01
C ASN A 6 -8.41 18.07 -18.07
N VAL A 7 -8.09 19.25 -18.60
CA VAL A 7 -8.02 20.49 -17.81
C VAL A 7 -9.38 20.90 -17.24
N GLU A 8 -10.46 20.71 -18.01
CA GLU A 8 -11.83 20.97 -17.57
C GLU A 8 -12.19 20.04 -16.41
N ALA A 9 -11.85 18.76 -16.51
CA ALA A 9 -12.07 17.79 -15.45
C ALA A 9 -11.37 18.21 -14.15
N LEU A 10 -10.10 18.63 -14.22
CA LEU A 10 -9.37 19.12 -13.05
C LEU A 10 -10.02 20.36 -12.44
N ARG A 11 -10.43 21.32 -13.26
CA ARG A 11 -11.08 22.56 -12.80
C ARG A 11 -12.44 22.27 -12.15
N SER A 12 -13.20 21.33 -12.68
CA SER A 12 -14.52 20.95 -12.15
C SER A 12 -14.48 20.39 -10.71
N VAL A 13 -13.32 19.88 -10.28
CA VAL A 13 -13.11 19.35 -8.93
C VAL A 13 -12.15 20.18 -8.09
N SER A 14 -11.82 21.39 -8.52
CA SER A 14 -10.89 22.32 -7.84
C SER A 14 -9.46 21.78 -7.66
N GLY A 15 -8.97 20.96 -8.59
CA GLY A 15 -7.57 20.51 -8.62
C GLY A 15 -7.22 19.53 -7.48
N TRP A 16 -5.97 19.59 -7.01
CA TRP A 16 -5.45 18.72 -5.94
C TRP A 16 -5.73 19.30 -4.56
N ASP A 17 -6.01 18.41 -3.60
CA ASP A 17 -6.17 18.81 -2.22
C ASP A 17 -4.83 18.79 -1.48
N GLU A 18 -4.36 19.97 -1.08
CA GLU A 18 -3.06 20.15 -0.42
C GLU A 18 -2.98 19.49 0.96
N ARG A 19 -4.12 19.12 1.57
CA ARG A 19 -4.13 18.36 2.82
C ARG A 19 -3.58 16.94 2.64
N PHE A 20 -3.62 16.41 1.42
CA PHE A 20 -3.00 15.13 1.09
C PHE A 20 -1.54 15.36 0.70
N ILE A 21 -0.59 14.87 1.51
CA ILE A 21 0.85 14.89 1.16
C ILE A 21 1.23 13.63 0.36
N THR A 22 0.44 12.56 0.51
CA THR A 22 0.56 11.32 -0.26
C THR A 22 -0.85 10.84 -0.59
N SER A 23 -0.98 10.06 -1.67
CA SER A 23 -2.27 9.60 -2.20
C SER A 23 -3.18 10.73 -2.72
N GLN A 24 -2.57 11.86 -3.08
CA GLN A 24 -3.25 12.99 -3.75
C GLN A 24 -3.96 12.56 -5.04
N ASP A 25 -3.35 11.63 -5.78
CA ASP A 25 -3.89 11.02 -6.98
C ASP A 25 -5.13 10.18 -6.70
N SER A 26 -5.12 9.39 -5.62
CA SER A 26 -6.29 8.61 -5.20
C SER A 26 -7.45 9.50 -4.78
N ASP A 27 -7.18 10.60 -4.05
CA ASP A 27 -8.21 11.58 -3.70
C ASP A 27 -8.82 12.24 -4.94
N LEU A 28 -7.97 12.73 -5.84
CA LEU A 28 -8.41 13.37 -7.08
C LEU A 28 -9.24 12.40 -7.94
N SER A 29 -8.78 11.16 -8.09
CA SER A 29 -9.48 10.11 -8.83
C SER A 29 -10.91 9.92 -8.32
N MET A 30 -11.09 9.87 -7.00
CA MET A 30 -12.42 9.69 -6.42
C MET A 30 -13.33 10.89 -6.63
N ARG A 31 -12.80 12.11 -6.54
CA ARG A 31 -13.57 13.32 -6.84
C ARG A 31 -13.96 13.41 -8.31
N LEU A 32 -13.07 13.02 -9.22
CA LEU A 32 -13.36 12.97 -10.65
C LEU A 32 -14.48 11.96 -10.96
N LEU A 33 -14.39 10.73 -10.44
CA LEU A 33 -15.44 9.72 -10.57
C LEU A 33 -16.77 10.21 -9.98
N GLY A 34 -16.72 10.84 -8.80
CA GLY A 34 -17.91 11.41 -8.15
C GLY A 34 -18.55 12.55 -8.93
N ASN A 35 -17.81 13.21 -9.82
CA ASN A 35 -18.30 14.27 -10.72
C ASN A 35 -18.64 13.73 -12.13
N GLY A 36 -18.72 12.40 -12.30
CA GLY A 36 -19.10 11.77 -13.58
C GLY A 36 -17.98 11.65 -14.60
N TRP A 37 -16.74 12.03 -14.27
CA TRP A 37 -15.60 11.82 -15.17
C TRP A 37 -15.16 10.37 -15.16
N GLN A 38 -14.61 9.92 -16.29
CA GLN A 38 -14.08 8.58 -16.44
C GLN A 38 -12.57 8.55 -16.15
N LEU A 39 -12.13 7.45 -15.56
CA LEU A 39 -10.71 7.14 -15.38
C LEU A 39 -10.32 5.96 -16.26
N TRP A 40 -9.31 6.19 -17.10
CA TRP A 40 -8.80 5.18 -18.02
C TRP A 40 -7.37 4.80 -17.64
N ARG A 41 -7.02 3.53 -17.85
CA ARG A 41 -5.66 3.03 -17.68
C ARG A 41 -5.15 2.57 -19.04
N SER A 42 -4.04 3.14 -19.46
CA SER A 42 -3.31 2.70 -20.65
C SER A 42 -2.36 1.54 -20.29
N ASP A 43 -2.31 0.53 -21.14
CA ASP A 43 -1.40 -0.62 -21.06
C ASP A 43 -0.11 -0.43 -21.86
N VAL A 44 -0.03 0.59 -22.72
CA VAL A 44 1.17 0.87 -23.54
C VAL A 44 2.27 1.63 -22.80
N SER A 45 1.97 2.21 -21.64
CA SER A 45 2.93 3.02 -20.88
C SER A 45 3.81 2.16 -19.97
N CYS A 46 5.13 2.19 -20.20
CA CYS A 46 6.13 1.50 -19.38
C CYS A 46 6.98 2.51 -18.60
N VAL A 47 7.09 2.32 -17.28
CA VAL A 47 7.92 3.18 -16.42
C VAL A 47 8.82 2.36 -15.52
N TYR A 48 10.07 2.77 -15.43
CA TYR A 48 11.03 2.19 -14.49
C TYR A 48 10.98 2.96 -13.18
N MET A 49 10.57 2.28 -12.11
CA MET A 49 10.51 2.88 -10.77
C MET A 49 11.66 2.38 -9.91
N HIS A 50 12.42 3.30 -9.32
CA HIS A 50 13.43 2.97 -8.33
C HIS A 50 12.79 2.45 -7.05
N LYS A 51 13.23 1.27 -6.62
CA LYS A 51 12.86 0.68 -5.33
C LYS A 51 13.68 1.29 -4.20
N ARG A 52 13.23 1.09 -2.95
CA ARG A 52 13.99 1.53 -1.77
C ARG A 52 15.28 0.72 -1.64
N SER A 53 16.37 1.38 -1.28
CA SER A 53 17.71 0.77 -1.17
C SER A 53 17.98 0.08 0.17
N SER A 54 17.10 0.24 1.17
CA SER A 54 17.26 -0.40 2.48
C SER A 54 15.92 -0.79 3.10
N LEU A 55 15.95 -1.78 4.00
CA LEU A 55 14.76 -2.24 4.75
C LEU A 55 14.17 -1.14 5.63
N GLY A 56 15.00 -0.27 6.21
CA GLY A 56 14.51 0.88 6.99
C GLY A 56 13.72 1.88 6.13
N LYS A 57 14.18 2.16 4.91
CA LYS A 57 13.44 3.01 3.97
C LYS A 57 12.17 2.30 3.46
N TRP A 58 12.23 0.99 3.24
CA TRP A 58 11.06 0.16 2.88
C TRP A 58 9.98 0.20 3.98
N TRP A 59 10.36 0.03 5.24
CA TRP A 59 9.47 0.14 6.40
C TRP A 59 8.75 1.49 6.44
N LYS A 60 9.52 2.59 6.38
CA LYS A 60 8.96 3.95 6.38
C LYS A 60 8.00 4.20 5.22
N MET A 61 8.30 3.64 4.05
CA MET A 61 7.43 3.72 2.88
C MET A 61 6.10 2.98 3.12
N CYS A 62 6.15 1.75 3.61
CA CYS A 62 4.97 0.91 3.88
C CYS A 62 4.09 1.54 4.97
N HIS A 63 4.70 2.03 6.06
CA HIS A 63 3.99 2.77 7.11
C HIS A 63 3.28 3.99 6.56
N ARG A 64 3.97 4.81 5.76
CA ARG A 64 3.34 5.98 5.13
C ARG A 64 2.16 5.58 4.25
N TYR A 65 2.27 4.49 3.49
CA TYR A 65 1.16 4.03 2.65
C TYR A 65 -0.06 3.64 3.48
N GLY A 66 0.12 2.91 4.58
CA GLY A 66 -0.96 2.63 5.53
C GLY A 66 -1.56 3.90 6.11
N PHE A 67 -0.71 4.83 6.57
CA PHE A 67 -1.14 6.10 7.15
C PHE A 67 -2.05 6.91 6.22
N TRP A 68 -1.62 7.11 4.97
CA TRP A 68 -2.40 7.88 4.01
C TRP A 68 -3.58 7.09 3.46
N ARG A 69 -3.53 5.75 3.47
CA ARG A 69 -4.67 4.92 3.12
C ARG A 69 -5.86 5.18 4.05
N THR A 70 -5.63 5.32 5.35
CA THR A 70 -6.67 5.71 6.30
C THR A 70 -7.27 7.07 5.97
N LYS A 71 -6.44 8.08 5.69
CA LYS A 71 -6.94 9.42 5.30
C LYS A 71 -7.79 9.37 4.03
N VAL A 72 -7.41 8.55 3.05
CA VAL A 72 -8.21 8.32 1.83
C VAL A 72 -9.53 7.64 2.16
N ILE A 73 -9.54 6.58 2.97
CA ILE A 73 -10.76 5.85 3.34
C ILE A 73 -11.73 6.74 4.13
N LEU A 74 -11.23 7.53 5.09
CA LEU A 74 -12.07 8.44 5.86
C LEU A 74 -12.73 9.49 4.98
N ARG A 75 -12.04 9.97 3.94
CA ARG A 75 -12.61 10.93 2.98
C ARG A 75 -13.51 10.28 1.94
N HIS A 76 -13.15 9.08 1.49
CA HIS A 76 -13.81 8.33 0.44
C HIS A 76 -14.15 6.90 0.91
N PRO A 77 -15.17 6.71 1.77
CA PRO A 77 -15.45 5.41 2.37
C PRO A 77 -15.74 4.29 1.36
N ALA A 78 -16.26 4.64 0.18
CA ALA A 78 -16.48 3.71 -0.93
C ALA A 78 -15.20 3.01 -1.44
N ARG A 79 -14.01 3.53 -1.08
CA ARG A 79 -12.71 2.91 -1.40
C ARG A 79 -12.24 1.90 -0.37
N THR A 80 -13.01 1.61 0.68
CA THR A 80 -12.63 0.62 1.68
C THR A 80 -12.50 -0.76 1.04
N ASP A 81 -11.41 -1.46 1.35
CA ASP A 81 -11.21 -2.84 0.96
C ASP A 81 -10.93 -3.68 2.21
N LEU A 82 -11.82 -4.64 2.49
CA LEU A 82 -11.71 -5.50 3.68
C LEU A 82 -10.40 -6.32 3.68
N ARG A 83 -9.82 -6.58 2.50
CA ARG A 83 -8.57 -7.34 2.37
C ARG A 83 -7.39 -6.66 3.04
N GLU A 84 -7.41 -5.33 3.15
CA GLU A 84 -6.36 -4.55 3.81
C GLU A 84 -6.28 -4.80 5.32
N PHE A 85 -7.37 -5.30 5.92
CA PHE A 85 -7.46 -5.63 7.35
C PHE A 85 -7.23 -7.12 7.64
N LEU A 86 -7.16 -7.98 6.61
CA LEU A 86 -6.91 -9.41 6.80
C LEU A 86 -5.62 -9.72 7.59
N PRO A 87 -4.51 -8.97 7.46
CA PRO A 87 -3.32 -9.24 8.26
C PRO A 87 -3.56 -9.14 9.77
N ILE A 88 -4.26 -8.11 10.23
CA ILE A 88 -4.55 -7.95 11.66
C ILE A 88 -5.63 -8.92 12.14
N LEU A 89 -6.64 -9.19 11.30
CA LEU A 89 -7.65 -10.20 11.62
C LEU A 89 -7.02 -11.59 11.76
N GLY A 90 -6.14 -11.97 10.83
CA GLY A 90 -5.39 -13.23 10.91
C GLY A 90 -4.53 -13.31 12.17
N LEU A 91 -3.84 -12.22 12.52
CA LEU A 91 -3.04 -12.15 13.75
C LEU A 91 -3.91 -12.35 15.01
N ILE A 92 -5.06 -11.70 15.09
CA ILE A 92 -6.00 -11.86 16.21
C ILE A 92 -6.48 -13.32 16.30
N LEU A 93 -6.89 -13.92 15.18
CA LEU A 93 -7.39 -15.30 15.14
C LEU A 93 -6.35 -16.32 15.62
N VAL A 94 -5.07 -16.12 15.30
CA VAL A 94 -3.98 -17.00 15.78
C VAL A 94 -3.91 -17.02 17.32
N PHE A 95 -4.16 -15.88 17.98
CA PHE A 95 -4.09 -15.80 19.44
C PHE A 95 -5.40 -16.16 20.15
N THR A 96 -6.54 -15.99 19.49
CA THR A 96 -7.85 -16.25 20.10
C THR A 96 -8.35 -17.68 19.88
N LEU A 97 -7.88 -18.36 18.83
CA LEU A 97 -8.32 -19.71 18.46
C LEU A 97 -7.17 -20.73 18.65
N PRO A 98 -7.18 -21.54 19.72
CA PRO A 98 -6.11 -22.51 19.99
C PRO A 98 -5.84 -23.48 18.84
N GLN A 99 -6.86 -23.80 18.05
CA GLN A 99 -6.74 -24.68 16.87
C GLN A 99 -5.94 -24.06 15.72
N TRP A 100 -5.60 -22.77 15.77
CA TRP A 100 -4.82 -22.06 14.75
C TRP A 100 -3.32 -22.01 15.05
N TRP A 101 -2.83 -22.78 16.02
CA TRP A 101 -1.41 -22.80 16.41
C TRP A 101 -0.44 -23.10 15.24
N PHE A 102 -0.90 -23.83 14.21
CA PHE A 102 -0.10 -24.16 13.02
C PHE A 102 -0.10 -23.06 11.95
N ALA A 103 -1.02 -22.08 12.03
CA ALA A 103 -1.18 -21.05 11.00
C ALA A 103 0.09 -20.19 10.77
N PRO A 104 0.87 -19.80 11.81
CA PRO A 104 2.14 -19.12 11.59
C PRO A 104 3.14 -19.94 10.76
N ALA A 105 3.19 -21.26 10.96
CA ALA A 105 4.06 -22.16 10.20
C ALA A 105 3.63 -22.26 8.73
N VAL A 106 2.33 -22.41 8.48
CA VAL A 106 1.76 -22.40 7.12
C VAL A 106 2.01 -21.06 6.42
N TYR A 107 1.85 -19.95 7.13
CA TYR A 107 2.14 -18.62 6.61
C TYR A 107 3.61 -18.47 6.23
N LEU A 108 4.54 -18.87 7.11
CA LEU A 108 5.97 -18.82 6.82
C LEU A 108 6.35 -19.70 5.62
N ALA A 109 5.81 -20.92 5.55
CA ALA A 109 6.03 -21.82 4.40
C ALA A 109 5.51 -21.20 3.09
N THR A 110 4.33 -20.57 3.14
CA THR A 110 3.75 -19.85 1.99
C THR A 110 4.64 -18.70 1.55
N LEU A 111 5.15 -17.89 2.48
CA LEU A 111 6.05 -16.79 2.14
C LEU A 111 7.34 -17.30 1.47
N LEU A 112 7.95 -18.35 2.01
CA LEU A 112 9.16 -18.95 1.43
C LEU A 112 8.89 -19.52 0.03
N LEU A 113 7.74 -20.17 -0.17
CA LEU A 113 7.30 -20.63 -1.49
C LEU A 113 7.14 -19.47 -2.46
N VAL A 114 6.53 -18.35 -2.04
CA VAL A 114 6.43 -17.13 -2.84
C VAL A 114 7.82 -16.58 -3.17
N GLY A 115 8.74 -16.55 -2.21
CA GLY A 115 10.13 -16.16 -2.43
C GLY A 115 10.85 -17.03 -3.46
N LEU A 116 10.55 -18.34 -3.47
CA LEU A 116 11.09 -19.29 -4.44
C LEU A 116 10.48 -19.11 -5.84
N VAL A 117 9.15 -18.99 -5.93
CA VAL A 117 8.39 -18.90 -7.19
C VAL A 117 8.61 -17.56 -7.90
N TYR A 118 8.62 -16.45 -7.16
CA TYR A 118 8.74 -15.09 -7.72
C TYR A 118 10.17 -14.56 -7.74
N ARG A 119 11.15 -15.42 -7.46
CA ARG A 119 12.57 -15.15 -7.67
C ARG A 119 12.82 -14.77 -9.14
N PRO A 120 13.48 -13.63 -9.42
CA PRO A 120 13.96 -13.34 -10.77
C PRO A 120 14.88 -14.43 -11.32
N LYS A 121 14.69 -14.87 -12.57
CA LYS A 121 15.48 -15.97 -13.18
C LYS A 121 16.99 -15.80 -13.10
N LYS A 122 17.48 -14.54 -13.04
CA LYS A 122 18.91 -14.18 -12.97
C LYS A 122 19.37 -13.69 -11.59
N SER A 123 18.56 -13.81 -10.55
CA SER A 123 19.00 -13.47 -9.19
C SER A 123 19.58 -14.67 -8.45
N GLY A 124 20.44 -14.40 -7.46
CA GLY A 124 20.89 -15.38 -6.48
C GLY A 124 19.76 -15.86 -5.55
N LEU A 125 20.13 -16.48 -4.43
CA LEU A 125 19.18 -17.03 -3.45
C LEU A 125 18.57 -15.97 -2.51
N THR A 126 19.16 -14.77 -2.44
CA THR A 126 18.72 -13.68 -1.57
C THR A 126 17.21 -13.41 -1.63
N PRO A 127 16.52 -13.39 -2.79
CA PRO A 127 15.08 -13.14 -2.85
C PRO A 127 14.22 -14.20 -2.15
N ILE A 128 14.71 -15.43 -1.98
CA ILE A 128 13.98 -16.50 -1.29
C ILE A 128 13.63 -16.08 0.14
N ILE A 129 14.51 -15.35 0.81
CA ILE A 129 14.30 -14.80 2.16
C ILE A 129 13.91 -13.32 2.09
N GLY A 130 14.50 -12.56 1.16
CA GLY A 130 14.28 -11.13 1.02
C GLY A 130 12.83 -10.77 0.68
N ILE A 131 12.17 -11.55 -0.18
CA ILE A 131 10.74 -11.34 -0.51
C ILE A 131 9.87 -11.57 0.74
N PRO A 132 9.95 -12.72 1.46
CA PRO A 132 9.28 -12.91 2.73
C PRO A 132 9.48 -11.76 3.72
N VAL A 133 10.73 -11.34 3.94
CA VAL A 133 11.06 -10.24 4.87
C VAL A 133 10.38 -8.94 4.44
N CYS A 134 10.42 -8.60 3.14
CA CYS A 134 9.75 -7.42 2.62
C CYS A 134 8.23 -7.49 2.76
N LEU A 135 7.63 -8.68 2.59
CA LEU A 135 6.18 -8.90 2.75
C LEU A 135 5.75 -8.80 4.21
N VAL A 136 6.51 -9.35 5.16
CA VAL A 136 6.25 -9.18 6.59
C VAL A 136 6.33 -7.70 6.96
N ILE A 137 7.38 -7.00 6.53
CA ILE A 137 7.50 -5.55 6.76
C ILE A 137 6.32 -4.80 6.13
N LEU A 138 5.92 -5.15 4.90
CA LEU A 138 4.80 -4.51 4.22
C LEU A 138 3.52 -4.61 5.06
N HIS A 139 3.10 -5.83 5.42
CA HIS A 139 1.86 -6.03 6.18
C HIS A 139 1.92 -5.37 7.56
N THR A 140 3.01 -5.53 8.28
CA THR A 140 3.15 -4.99 9.64
C THR A 140 3.20 -3.46 9.63
N ALA A 141 4.11 -2.87 8.85
CA ALA A 141 4.28 -1.42 8.81
C ALA A 141 3.03 -0.73 8.24
N PHE A 142 2.43 -1.29 7.18
CA PHE A 142 1.17 -0.78 6.62
C PHE A 142 0.03 -0.81 7.64
N THR A 143 -0.14 -1.92 8.37
CA THR A 143 -1.16 -2.04 9.42
C THR A 143 -0.95 -0.99 10.52
N ILE A 144 0.28 -0.85 11.03
CA ILE A 144 0.60 0.20 12.01
C ILE A 144 0.29 1.59 11.45
N GLY A 145 0.67 1.83 10.19
CA GLY A 145 0.36 3.05 9.47
C GLY A 145 -1.14 3.35 9.44
N LEU A 146 -1.98 2.36 9.10
CA LEU A 146 -3.44 2.52 9.05
C LEU A 146 -3.98 3.08 10.38
N PHE A 147 -3.60 2.50 11.51
CA PHE A 147 -4.04 2.96 12.82
C PHE A 147 -3.48 4.34 13.19
N ASP A 148 -2.20 4.59 12.94
CA ASP A 148 -1.60 5.92 13.12
C ASP A 148 -2.34 7.01 12.32
N GLY A 149 -2.85 6.64 11.14
CA GLY A 149 -3.65 7.49 10.27
C GLY A 149 -4.96 7.96 10.88
N LEU A 150 -5.48 7.30 11.92
CA LEU A 150 -6.71 7.73 12.59
C LEU A 150 -6.47 8.92 13.51
N THR A 151 -5.33 8.96 14.20
CA THR A 151 -5.10 9.89 15.32
C THR A 151 -4.13 11.02 14.97
N ARG A 152 -3.19 10.80 14.04
CA ARG A 152 -2.11 11.75 13.75
C ARG A 152 -2.39 12.58 12.49
N SER A 153 -1.79 13.76 12.44
CA SER A 153 -1.74 14.61 11.23
C SER A 153 -0.67 14.13 10.25
N GLY A 154 -0.86 14.43 8.97
CA GLY A 154 0.08 14.08 7.92
C GLY A 154 1.42 14.80 8.07
N ARG A 155 2.53 14.10 7.78
CA ARG A 155 3.88 14.68 7.75
C ARG A 155 4.55 14.43 6.39
N PRO A 156 5.51 15.28 5.98
CA PRO A 156 6.33 15.04 4.81
C PRO A 156 7.06 13.68 4.84
N PRO A 157 7.30 13.05 3.67
CA PRO A 157 7.95 11.74 3.60
C PRO A 157 9.44 11.80 3.98
N SER A 158 9.91 10.81 4.75
CA SER A 158 11.31 10.69 5.22
C SER A 158 12.00 9.38 4.80
N ASP A 159 11.46 8.71 3.78
CA ASP A 159 11.95 7.45 3.20
C ASP A 159 12.62 7.62 1.82
N ARG A 160 12.65 8.86 1.31
CA ARG A 160 13.14 9.20 -0.04
C ARG A 160 14.55 9.79 -0.02
N THR A 161 15.05 10.18 1.14
CA THR A 161 16.44 10.56 1.40
C THR A 161 17.26 9.32 1.71
#